data_AF-A0A518EU58-F1
#
_entry.id   AF-A0A518EU58-F1
#
_cell.length_a   1.000
_cell.length_b   1.000
_cell.length_c   1.000
_cell.angle_alpha   90.00
_cell.angle_beta   90.00
_cell.angle_gamma   90.00
#
_symmetry.space_group_name_H-M   'P 1'
#
loop_
_entity.id
_entity.type
_entity.pdbx_description
1 polymer ?
#
loop_
_entity_poly.entity_id
_entity_poly.type
_entity_poly.pdbx_seq_one_letter_code
_entity_poly.pdbx_strand_id
1 'polypeptide(L)'
;MYLLALSAVWLQGPSNGSPFTDAPLPFEQLKAPPDTAFDILMASLAMILLSAIAAGVFLGVSKLGAIEELLRKQAAKQTADAAAREERQQRALKEVADRLARGAIGSGGGGGTSAGKPDWLSPTVDRVVDSLERLERAQKAGTSQLANTLAAMASTQFTPSGAAAGANPAPSASREDRPHASDGADPSRGGSDETLSQTISCRITSFLEEKGYHDIQIVTPPEEIDAAFVHSGQVIVEARRDGVIHKGRVSLQNGTPAAVELRPSHSIFP
;
A
#
# COMPACT_ATOMS: atom_id res chain seq x y z
N MET A 1 47.18 8.57 -13.00
CA MET A 1 48.47 7.85 -12.90
C MET A 1 49.28 8.52 -11.80
N TYR A 2 49.01 8.18 -10.53
CA TYR A 2 49.79 8.59 -9.36
C TYR A 2 50.18 7.32 -8.62
N LEU A 3 51.44 6.94 -8.76
CA LEU A 3 52.13 5.87 -8.05
C LEU A 3 52.51 6.40 -6.66
N LEU A 4 51.77 6.00 -5.62
CA LEU A 4 52.23 6.19 -4.25
C LEU A 4 52.96 4.93 -3.80
N ALA A 5 54.29 5.04 -3.87
CA ALA A 5 55.24 4.10 -3.31
C ALA A 5 55.12 4.12 -1.77
N LEU A 6 54.69 3.00 -1.19
CA LEU A 6 54.83 2.74 0.24
C LEU A 6 56.17 2.03 0.47
N SER A 7 57.07 2.75 1.10
CA SER A 7 58.43 2.38 1.44
C SER A 7 58.46 1.17 2.37
N ALA A 8 59.19 0.13 1.97
CA ALA A 8 59.59 -0.97 2.83
C ALA A 8 60.62 -0.46 3.86
N VAL A 9 60.18 -0.26 5.10
CA VAL A 9 61.07 -0.05 6.24
C VAL A 9 61.65 -1.40 6.64
N TRP A 10 62.91 -1.61 6.27
CA TRP A 10 63.73 -2.70 6.77
C TRP A 10 64.07 -2.44 8.24
N LEU A 11 63.46 -3.21 9.14
CA LEU A 11 63.74 -3.18 10.56
C LEU A 11 64.95 -4.10 10.84
N GLN A 12 66.13 -3.51 10.89
CA GLN A 12 67.38 -4.21 11.20
C GLN A 12 67.52 -4.33 12.71
N GLY A 13 67.31 -5.54 13.24
CA GLY A 13 67.34 -5.82 14.68
C GLY A 13 68.77 -5.93 15.23
N PRO A 14 69.06 -5.38 16.42
CA PRO A 14 70.31 -5.62 17.13
C PRO A 14 70.34 -7.06 17.66
N SER A 15 71.35 -7.83 17.23
CA SER A 15 71.65 -9.18 17.72
C SER A 15 72.31 -9.12 19.11
N ASN A 16 71.56 -8.64 20.11
CA ASN A 16 71.93 -8.80 21.51
C ASN A 16 71.04 -9.89 22.10
N GLY A 17 71.67 -11.00 22.47
CA GLY A 17 71.03 -12.14 23.12
C GLY A 17 70.17 -11.65 24.29
N SER A 18 68.87 -11.92 24.17
CA SER A 18 67.85 -11.56 25.14
C SER A 18 68.10 -12.32 26.45
N PRO A 19 68.25 -11.64 27.61
CA PRO A 19 68.33 -12.31 28.91
C PRO A 19 66.95 -12.82 29.40
N PHE A 20 65.93 -12.84 28.54
CA PHE A 20 64.56 -13.22 28.89
C PHE A 20 64.22 -14.69 28.60
N THR A 21 65.17 -15.54 28.21
CA THR A 21 64.89 -16.95 27.90
C THR A 21 64.58 -17.83 29.10
N ASP A 22 64.82 -17.39 30.35
CA ASP A 22 64.61 -18.21 31.55
C ASP A 22 63.72 -17.59 32.62
N ALA A 23 63.04 -16.47 32.35
CA ALA A 23 61.99 -16.00 33.24
C ALA A 23 60.69 -16.73 32.87
N PRO A 24 60.11 -17.59 33.75
CA PRO A 24 58.82 -18.21 33.49
C PRO A 24 57.78 -17.09 33.33
N LEU A 25 57.37 -16.88 32.09
CA LEU A 25 56.34 -15.92 31.73
C LEU A 25 55.07 -16.28 32.53
N PRO A 26 54.44 -15.33 33.25
CA PRO A 26 53.23 -15.58 34.03
C PRO A 26 52.00 -15.72 33.12
N PHE A 27 52.02 -16.70 32.21
CA PHE A 27 50.92 -17.00 31.30
C PHE A 27 49.69 -17.54 32.03
N GLU A 28 49.82 -17.94 33.30
CA GLU A 28 48.70 -18.26 34.19
C GLU A 28 47.72 -17.08 34.32
N GLN A 29 48.20 -15.82 34.25
CA GLN A 29 47.35 -14.63 34.38
C GLN A 29 46.66 -14.21 33.08
N LEU A 30 47.05 -14.78 31.93
CA LEU A 30 46.39 -14.55 30.62
C LEU A 30 45.31 -15.59 30.31
N LYS A 31 45.15 -16.60 31.18
CA LYS A 31 43.97 -17.47 31.21
C LYS A 31 42.83 -16.77 31.96
N ALA A 32 42.45 -15.57 31.50
CA ALA A 32 41.15 -15.05 31.87
C ALA A 32 40.10 -16.07 31.37
N PRO A 33 39.13 -16.48 32.20
CA PRO A 33 38.15 -17.49 31.82
C PRO A 33 37.45 -17.04 30.52
N PRO A 34 37.33 -17.94 29.52
CA PRO A 34 36.88 -17.62 28.16
C PRO A 34 35.50 -16.94 28.11
N ASP A 35 34.72 -17.04 29.19
CA ASP A 35 33.39 -16.47 29.30
C ASP A 35 33.40 -14.93 29.31
N THR A 36 34.40 -14.29 29.92
CA THR A 36 34.38 -12.83 30.11
C THR A 36 34.60 -12.02 28.82
N ALA A 37 35.48 -12.47 27.94
CA ALA A 37 35.75 -11.77 26.68
C ALA A 37 34.60 -11.92 25.68
N PHE A 38 33.98 -13.09 25.63
CA PHE A 38 32.81 -13.34 24.79
C PHE A 38 31.59 -12.55 25.28
N ASP A 39 31.36 -12.49 26.59
CA ASP A 39 30.27 -11.71 27.18
C ASP A 39 30.42 -10.21 26.90
N ILE A 40 31.64 -9.66 26.98
CA ILE A 40 31.91 -8.26 26.63
C ILE A 40 31.62 -8.02 25.14
N LEU A 41 32.00 -8.95 24.26
CA LEU A 41 31.74 -8.84 22.82
C LEU A 41 30.24 -8.89 22.52
N MET A 42 29.51 -9.83 23.12
CA MET A 42 28.06 -9.96 22.94
C MET A 42 27.31 -8.74 23.51
N ALA A 43 27.74 -8.20 24.65
CA ALA A 43 27.17 -6.97 25.20
C ALA A 43 27.41 -5.77 24.27
N SER A 44 28.61 -5.65 23.68
CA SER A 44 28.91 -4.58 22.72
C SER A 44 28.08 -4.70 21.44
N LEU A 45 27.89 -5.93 20.92
CA LEU A 45 27.07 -6.19 19.74
C LEU A 45 25.59 -5.87 20.01
N ALA A 46 25.07 -6.25 21.17
CA ALA A 46 23.71 -5.94 21.59
C ALA A 46 23.48 -4.42 21.66
N MET A 47 24.44 -3.66 22.18
CA MET A 47 24.36 -2.19 22.23
C MET A 47 24.38 -1.55 20.84
N ILE A 48 25.20 -2.06 19.92
CA ILE A 48 25.24 -1.57 18.53
C ILE A 48 23.90 -1.85 17.83
N LEU A 49 23.35 -3.07 17.97
CA LEU A 49 22.07 -3.44 17.39
C LEU A 49 20.92 -2.60 17.96
N LEU A 50 20.90 -2.38 19.28
CA LEU A 50 19.89 -1.55 19.94
C LEU A 50 19.94 -0.10 19.44
N SER A 51 21.14 0.44 19.25
CA SER A 51 21.35 1.79 18.68
C SER A 51 20.81 1.88 17.24
N ALA A 52 21.09 0.88 16.40
CA ALA A 52 20.61 0.85 15.02
C ALA A 52 19.07 0.77 14.94
N ILE A 53 18.45 -0.05 15.80
CA ILE A 53 16.98 -0.16 15.89
C ILE A 53 16.38 1.17 16.34
N ALA A 54 16.94 1.81 17.38
CA ALA A 54 16.46 3.11 17.86
C ALA A 54 16.54 4.20 16.78
N ALA A 55 17.63 4.24 16.01
CA ALA A 55 17.78 5.17 14.88
C ALA A 55 16.73 4.90 13.78
N GLY A 56 16.46 3.63 13.46
CA GLY A 56 15.43 3.23 12.51
C GLY A 56 14.02 3.68 12.92
N VAL A 57 13.67 3.50 14.20
CA VAL A 57 12.38 3.95 14.76
C VAL A 57 12.25 5.47 14.67
N PHE A 58 13.31 6.22 15.00
CA PHE A 58 13.27 7.68 14.96
C PHE A 58 13.08 8.21 13.52
N LEU A 59 13.75 7.59 12.53
CA LEU A 59 13.51 7.92 11.12
C LEU A 59 12.07 7.59 10.70
N GLY A 60 11.51 6.46 11.14
CA GLY A 60 10.13 6.09 10.85
C GLY A 60 9.11 7.11 11.38
N VAL A 61 9.25 7.50 12.65
CA VAL A 61 8.36 8.49 13.29
C VAL A 61 8.45 9.86 12.60
N SER A 62 9.65 10.29 12.18
CA SER A 62 9.82 11.57 11.48
C SER A 62 9.09 11.61 10.12
N LYS A 63 9.03 10.48 9.40
CA LYS A 63 8.30 10.39 8.13
C LYS A 63 6.79 10.37 8.33
N LEU A 64 6.31 9.78 9.42
CA LEU A 64 4.88 9.76 9.75
C LEU A 64 4.33 11.17 9.96
N GLY A 65 5.06 12.05 10.64
CA GLY A 65 4.64 13.45 10.84
C GLY A 65 4.49 14.23 9.54
N ALA A 66 5.39 14.02 8.56
CA ALA A 66 5.29 14.65 7.25
C ALA A 66 4.06 14.17 6.45
N ILE A 67 3.71 12.89 6.58
CA ILE A 67 2.51 12.32 5.95
C ILE A 67 1.24 12.86 6.62
N GLU A 68 1.22 12.99 7.95
CA GLU A 68 0.07 13.54 8.67
C GLU A 68 -0.19 15.01 8.29
N GLU A 69 0.86 15.81 8.15
CA GLU A 69 0.77 17.20 7.67
C GLU A 69 0.20 17.29 6.24
N LEU A 70 0.61 16.37 5.35
CA LEU A 70 0.07 16.28 4.00
C LEU A 70 -1.40 15.85 3.99
N LEU A 71 -1.77 14.86 4.80
CA LEU A 71 -3.15 14.39 4.94
C LEU A 71 -4.06 15.50 5.50
N ARG A 72 -3.60 16.25 6.51
CA ARG A 72 -4.34 17.41 7.04
C ARG A 72 -4.54 18.50 5.98
N LYS A 73 -3.51 18.79 5.18
CA LYS A 73 -3.61 19.75 4.07
C LYS A 73 -4.57 19.28 2.98
N GLN A 74 -4.57 17.99 2.65
CA GLN A 74 -5.50 17.42 1.68
C GLN A 74 -6.94 17.43 2.19
N ALA A 75 -7.17 17.05 3.45
CA ALA A 75 -8.49 17.11 4.09
C ALA A 75 -9.02 18.55 4.10
N ALA A 76 -8.20 19.54 4.48
CA ALA A 76 -8.60 20.95 4.45
C ALA A 76 -8.93 21.44 3.03
N LYS A 77 -8.19 20.97 2.02
CA LYS A 77 -8.48 21.31 0.61
C LYS A 77 -9.79 20.68 0.14
N GLN A 78 -10.03 19.41 0.48
CA GLN A 78 -11.25 18.71 0.08
C GLN A 78 -12.51 19.32 0.71
N THR A 79 -12.45 19.74 1.98
CA THR A 79 -13.58 20.41 2.63
C THR A 79 -13.85 21.79 2.03
N ALA A 80 -12.80 22.55 1.68
CA ALA A 80 -12.94 23.83 0.98
C ALA A 80 -13.56 23.67 -0.42
N ASP A 81 -13.11 22.67 -1.19
CA ASP A 81 -13.66 22.37 -2.52
C ASP A 81 -15.13 21.88 -2.43
N ALA A 82 -15.48 21.12 -1.40
CA ALA A 82 -16.85 20.69 -1.15
C ALA A 82 -17.77 21.87 -0.83
N ALA A 83 -17.35 22.77 0.06
CA ALA A 83 -18.10 24.00 0.39
C ALA A 83 -18.30 24.89 -0.85
N ALA A 84 -17.27 25.04 -1.69
CA ALA A 84 -17.36 25.81 -2.93
C ALA A 84 -18.32 25.19 -3.96
N ARG A 85 -18.42 23.85 -4.01
CA ARG A 85 -19.40 23.15 -4.86
C ARG A 85 -20.82 23.37 -4.37
N GLU A 86 -21.05 23.31 -3.06
CA GLU A 86 -22.36 23.54 -2.47
C GLU A 86 -22.86 24.97 -2.76
N GLU A 87 -21.99 25.98 -2.62
CA GLU A 87 -22.36 27.35 -2.94
C GLU A 87 -22.74 27.53 -4.43
N ARG A 88 -22.00 26.88 -5.34
CA ARG A 88 -22.33 26.89 -6.78
C ARG A 88 -23.66 26.20 -7.06
N GLN A 89 -23.93 25.07 -6.40
CA GLN A 89 -25.20 24.37 -6.53
C GLN A 89 -26.37 25.22 -6.01
N GLN A 90 -26.22 25.87 -4.86
CA GLN A 90 -27.24 26.77 -4.31
C GLN A 90 -27.51 27.97 -5.24
N ARG A 91 -26.46 28.57 -5.82
CA ARG A 91 -26.62 29.66 -6.81
C ARG A 91 -27.33 29.18 -8.08
N ALA A 92 -26.97 28.00 -8.59
CA ALA A 92 -27.62 27.42 -9.77
C ALA A 92 -29.10 27.12 -9.51
N LEU A 93 -29.44 26.54 -8.35
CA LEU A 93 -30.82 26.29 -7.95
C LEU A 93 -31.62 27.58 -7.81
N LYS A 94 -31.03 28.64 -7.23
CA LYS A 94 -31.66 29.95 -7.14
C LYS A 94 -31.93 30.55 -8.52
N GLU A 95 -31.00 30.44 -9.47
CA GLU A 95 -31.22 30.92 -10.84
C GLU A 95 -32.35 30.17 -11.55
N VAL A 96 -32.42 28.85 -11.38
CA VAL A 96 -33.52 28.03 -11.92
C VAL A 96 -34.86 28.44 -11.32
N ALA A 97 -34.92 28.65 -9.99
CA ALA A 97 -36.12 29.11 -9.32
C ALA A 97 -36.58 30.50 -9.82
N ASP A 98 -35.64 31.45 -9.98
CA ASP A 98 -35.93 32.78 -10.51
C ASP A 98 -36.41 32.73 -11.97
N ARG A 99 -35.84 31.84 -12.81
CA ARG A 99 -36.29 31.62 -14.19
C ARG A 99 -37.70 31.06 -14.24
N LEU A 100 -38.02 30.11 -13.36
CA LEU A 100 -39.35 29.52 -13.25
C LEU A 100 -40.39 30.57 -12.81
N ALA A 101 -40.05 31.39 -11.80
CA ALA A 101 -40.90 32.48 -11.33
C ALA A 101 -41.16 33.53 -12.42
N ARG A 102 -40.14 33.92 -13.20
CA ARG A 102 -40.29 34.85 -14.33
C ARG A 102 -41.12 34.25 -15.47
N GLY A 103 -40.93 32.96 -15.78
CA GLY A 103 -41.70 32.26 -16.82
C GLY A 103 -43.20 32.17 -16.50
N ALA A 104 -43.56 32.01 -15.23
CA ALA A 104 -44.96 31.97 -14.80
C ALA A 104 -45.71 33.30 -14.96
N ILE A 105 -45.00 34.44 -14.88
CA ILE A 105 -45.62 35.79 -14.95
C ILE A 105 -45.65 36.31 -16.41
N GLY A 106 -44.70 35.90 -17.26
CA GLY A 106 -44.60 36.37 -18.65
C GLY A 106 -45.57 35.73 -19.66
N SER A 107 -46.24 34.64 -19.31
CA SER A 107 -47.15 33.89 -20.21
C SER A 107 -48.64 34.25 -20.02
N GLY A 108 -48.95 35.44 -19.50
CA GLY A 108 -50.32 35.90 -19.21
C GLY A 108 -50.87 36.97 -20.16
N GLY A 109 -50.18 37.28 -21.26
CA GLY A 109 -50.56 38.34 -22.21
C GLY A 109 -51.27 37.83 -23.46
N GLY A 110 -52.46 37.24 -23.33
CA GLY A 110 -53.26 36.81 -24.48
C GLY A 110 -54.65 36.40 -24.05
N GLY A 111 -55.61 37.32 -24.18
CA GLY A 111 -56.97 37.20 -23.65
C GLY A 111 -57.73 35.97 -24.14
N GLY A 112 -58.44 35.33 -23.22
CA GLY A 112 -59.31 34.21 -23.52
C GLY A 112 -59.96 33.69 -22.24
N THR A 113 -61.14 34.22 -21.94
CA THR A 113 -62.00 33.85 -20.82
C THR A 113 -62.42 32.38 -20.88
N SER A 114 -62.00 31.56 -19.92
CA SER A 114 -62.86 30.60 -19.22
C SER A 114 -62.06 29.86 -18.15
N ALA A 115 -62.61 29.82 -16.94
CA ALA A 115 -62.06 29.17 -15.76
C ALA A 115 -61.75 27.69 -16.00
N GLY A 116 -60.48 27.38 -16.23
CA GLY A 116 -59.94 26.03 -16.27
C GLY A 116 -58.53 26.07 -15.70
N LYS A 117 -58.32 25.42 -14.56
CA LYS A 117 -57.01 25.28 -13.92
C LYS A 117 -56.07 24.61 -14.95
N PRO A 118 -54.89 25.15 -15.27
CA PRO A 118 -54.05 24.59 -16.32
C PRO A 118 -53.45 23.23 -15.88
N ASP A 119 -54.05 22.14 -16.35
CA ASP A 119 -53.67 20.74 -16.07
C ASP A 119 -52.25 20.36 -16.56
N TRP A 120 -51.60 21.19 -17.36
CA TRP A 120 -50.30 20.89 -17.95
C TRP A 120 -49.10 21.13 -17.00
N LEU A 121 -49.31 21.81 -15.87
CA LEU A 121 -48.23 22.07 -14.88
C LEU A 121 -48.06 20.95 -13.84
N SER A 122 -49.11 20.19 -13.53
CA SER A 122 -49.07 19.09 -12.55
C SER A 122 -48.02 18.00 -12.87
N PRO A 123 -47.96 17.41 -14.09
CA PRO A 123 -47.10 16.25 -14.33
C PRO A 123 -45.60 16.56 -14.37
N THR A 124 -45.23 17.84 -14.48
CA THR A 124 -43.82 18.26 -14.47
C THR A 124 -43.36 18.54 -13.04
N VAL A 125 -44.21 19.18 -12.22
CA VAL A 125 -43.94 19.40 -10.80
C VAL A 125 -43.87 18.06 -10.05
N ASP A 126 -44.80 17.14 -10.32
CA ASP A 126 -44.81 15.81 -9.69
C ASP A 126 -43.54 15.00 -10.03
N ARG A 127 -43.02 15.13 -11.25
CA ARG A 127 -41.75 14.50 -11.65
C ARG A 127 -40.54 15.09 -10.94
N VAL A 128 -40.51 16.42 -10.76
CA VAL A 128 -39.44 17.08 -10.03
C VAL A 128 -39.46 16.68 -8.56
N VAL A 129 -40.64 16.65 -7.93
CA VAL A 129 -40.81 16.20 -6.55
C VAL A 129 -40.38 14.74 -6.37
N ASP A 130 -40.82 13.82 -7.23
CA ASP A 130 -40.40 12.41 -7.16
C ASP A 130 -38.87 12.25 -7.36
N SER A 131 -38.27 13.02 -8.27
CA SER A 131 -36.81 13.00 -8.46
C SER A 131 -36.04 13.56 -7.25
N LEU A 132 -36.58 14.56 -6.55
CA LEU A 132 -35.99 15.10 -5.33
C LEU A 132 -36.04 14.08 -4.18
N GLU A 133 -37.18 13.41 -4.00
CA GLU A 133 -37.31 12.38 -2.97
C GLU A 133 -36.41 11.16 -3.24
N ARG A 134 -36.25 10.75 -4.51
CA ARG A 134 -35.31 9.69 -4.90
C ARG A 134 -33.87 10.06 -4.58
N LEU A 135 -33.49 11.32 -4.82
CA LEU A 135 -32.16 11.82 -4.49
C LEU A 135 -31.91 11.83 -2.98
N GLU A 136 -32.89 12.29 -2.18
CA GLU A 136 -32.79 12.31 -0.73
C GLU A 136 -32.70 10.89 -0.14
N ARG A 137 -33.49 9.94 -0.66
CA ARG A 137 -33.42 8.52 -0.27
C ARG A 137 -32.07 7.90 -0.62
N ALA A 138 -31.52 8.21 -1.79
CA ALA A 138 -30.19 7.75 -2.20
C ALA A 138 -29.08 8.34 -1.30
N GLN A 139 -29.19 9.62 -0.93
CA GLN A 139 -28.22 10.28 -0.06
C GLN A 139 -28.27 9.73 1.37
N LYS A 140 -29.47 9.51 1.94
CA LYS A 140 -29.63 8.85 3.25
C LYS A 140 -29.12 7.41 3.25
N ALA A 141 -29.32 6.67 2.16
CA ALA A 141 -28.78 5.32 2.03
C ALA A 141 -27.24 5.33 1.97
N GLY A 142 -26.65 6.27 1.22
CA GLY A 142 -25.21 6.41 1.08
C GLY A 142 -24.50 6.78 2.39
N THR A 143 -25.02 7.74 3.16
CA THR A 143 -24.45 8.11 4.46
C THR A 143 -24.56 7.00 5.50
N SER A 144 -25.66 6.24 5.48
CA SER A 144 -25.85 5.08 6.37
C SER A 144 -24.86 3.95 6.06
N GLN A 145 -24.59 3.70 4.77
CA GLN A 145 -23.59 2.71 4.37
C GLN A 145 -22.19 3.15 4.80
N LEU A 146 -21.86 4.43 4.64
CA LEU A 146 -20.55 4.98 5.03
C LEU A 146 -20.33 4.90 6.55
N ALA A 147 -21.37 5.19 7.36
CA ALA A 147 -21.33 5.05 8.81
C ALA A 147 -21.11 3.59 9.25
N ASN A 148 -21.79 2.63 8.62
CA ASN A 148 -21.60 1.20 8.91
C ASN A 148 -20.20 0.71 8.51
N THR A 149 -19.65 1.19 7.38
CA THR A 149 -18.27 0.85 7.00
C THR A 149 -17.25 1.43 7.97
N LEU A 150 -17.46 2.65 8.47
CA LEU A 150 -16.56 3.27 9.45
C LEU A 150 -16.60 2.51 10.80
N ALA A 151 -17.79 2.07 11.23
CA ALA A 151 -17.98 1.27 12.44
C ALA A 151 -17.31 -0.12 12.32
N ALA A 152 -17.35 -0.75 11.15
CA ALA A 152 -16.67 -2.01 10.87
C ALA A 152 -15.14 -1.85 10.86
N MET A 153 -14.63 -0.75 10.29
CA MET A 153 -13.19 -0.45 10.32
C MET A 153 -12.67 -0.19 11.74
N ALA A 154 -13.44 0.54 12.57
CA ALA A 154 -13.05 0.84 13.94
C ALA A 154 -13.00 -0.41 14.85
N SER A 155 -13.80 -1.42 14.56
CA SER A 155 -13.84 -2.68 15.34
C SER A 155 -12.74 -3.68 14.94
N THR A 156 -12.09 -3.49 13.80
CA THR A 156 -11.04 -4.41 13.30
C THR A 156 -9.64 -4.05 13.82
N GLN A 157 -9.43 -2.87 14.40
CA GLN A 157 -8.11 -2.40 14.82
C GLN A 157 -7.70 -2.72 16.27
N PHE A 158 -8.51 -3.47 17.04
CA PHE A 158 -8.21 -3.73 18.45
C PHE A 158 -8.33 -5.22 18.82
N THR A 159 -7.58 -6.08 18.12
CA THR A 159 -7.24 -7.42 18.65
C THR A 159 -5.80 -7.40 19.16
N PRO A 160 -5.57 -7.31 20.48
CA PRO A 160 -4.22 -7.43 21.04
C PRO A 160 -3.71 -8.86 20.80
N SER A 161 -2.74 -8.98 19.89
CA SER A 161 -1.97 -10.19 19.67
C SER A 161 -1.04 -10.42 20.86
N GLY A 162 -1.41 -11.34 21.74
CA GLY A 162 -0.62 -11.72 22.92
C GLY A 162 -0.65 -13.23 23.19
N ALA A 163 0.53 -13.83 23.10
CA ALA A 163 1.03 -14.99 23.84
C ALA A 163 0.49 -16.42 23.53
N ALA A 164 1.24 -17.09 22.65
CA ALA A 164 2.08 -18.26 22.92
C ALA A 164 1.58 -19.49 23.72
N ALA A 165 1.89 -20.64 23.12
CA ALA A 165 2.35 -21.91 23.70
C ALA A 165 1.32 -23.00 24.02
N GLY A 166 1.48 -24.14 23.33
CA GLY A 166 1.37 -25.44 23.99
C GLY A 166 0.62 -26.53 23.23
N ALA A 167 1.37 -27.56 22.85
CA ALA A 167 0.96 -28.97 22.77
C ALA A 167 0.12 -29.44 21.57
N ASN A 168 0.85 -30.12 20.68
CA ASN A 168 0.40 -31.22 19.83
C ASN A 168 -0.27 -32.33 20.68
N PRO A 169 -1.35 -32.97 20.20
CA PRO A 169 -1.28 -34.41 20.03
C PRO A 169 -1.90 -34.95 18.73
N ALA A 170 -1.37 -36.10 18.35
CA ALA A 170 -1.63 -36.94 17.18
C ALA A 170 -3.07 -37.53 17.13
N PRO A 171 -3.46 -38.17 16.01
CA PRO A 171 -4.84 -38.22 15.53
C PRO A 171 -5.61 -39.42 16.09
N SER A 172 -6.90 -39.21 16.38
CA SER A 172 -7.86 -40.29 16.61
C SER A 172 -9.08 -40.07 15.73
N ALA A 173 -9.34 -41.08 14.92
CA ALA A 173 -10.53 -41.24 14.11
C ALA A 173 -11.79 -41.15 14.96
N SER A 174 -12.76 -40.34 14.53
CA SER A 174 -14.19 -40.61 14.73
C SER A 174 -14.98 -39.79 13.71
N ARG A 175 -15.52 -40.56 12.78
CA ARG A 175 -16.60 -40.27 11.85
C ARG A 175 -17.84 -39.85 12.63
N GLU A 176 -18.32 -38.63 12.40
CA GLU A 176 -19.72 -38.27 12.65
C GLU A 176 -20.16 -37.24 11.61
N ASP A 177 -20.98 -37.74 10.69
CA ASP A 177 -21.84 -37.00 9.78
C ASP A 177 -22.57 -35.88 10.53
N ARG A 178 -22.25 -34.63 10.18
CA ARG A 178 -23.14 -33.49 10.40
C ARG A 178 -23.32 -32.75 9.07
N PRO A 179 -24.53 -32.69 8.50
CA PRO A 179 -24.82 -31.78 7.42
C PRO A 179 -24.89 -30.36 8.00
N HIS A 180 -23.74 -29.69 8.07
CA HIS A 180 -23.69 -28.26 8.32
C HIS A 180 -24.11 -27.55 7.03
N ALA A 181 -25.36 -27.08 7.03
CA ALA A 181 -25.80 -25.99 6.16
C ALA A 181 -25.09 -24.71 6.60
N SER A 182 -23.86 -24.55 6.15
CA SER A 182 -23.10 -23.31 6.03
C SER A 182 -22.51 -23.37 4.61
N ASP A 183 -22.46 -22.34 3.79
CA ASP A 183 -22.42 -20.93 4.02
C ASP A 183 -22.99 -20.26 2.76
N GLY A 184 -23.90 -19.31 2.95
CA GLY A 184 -24.12 -18.26 1.97
C GLY A 184 -22.92 -17.31 1.98
N ALA A 185 -21.75 -17.80 1.56
CA ALA A 185 -20.60 -16.96 1.25
C ALA A 185 -20.92 -16.28 -0.08
N ASP A 186 -21.51 -15.10 -0.01
CA ASP A 186 -21.74 -14.22 -1.15
C ASP A 186 -20.38 -13.82 -1.76
N PRO A 187 -19.98 -14.33 -2.94
CA PRO A 187 -18.66 -14.08 -3.52
C PRO A 187 -18.55 -12.70 -4.18
N SER A 188 -19.52 -11.81 -3.96
CA SER A 188 -19.83 -10.73 -4.90
C SER A 188 -19.17 -9.37 -4.58
N ARG A 189 -18.22 -9.25 -3.65
CA ARG A 189 -17.76 -7.91 -3.22
C ARG A 189 -16.25 -7.62 -3.13
N GLY A 190 -15.38 -8.56 -3.50
CA GLY A 190 -13.93 -8.32 -3.57
C GLY A 190 -13.19 -9.04 -4.70
N GLY A 191 -13.89 -9.81 -5.54
CA GLY A 191 -13.24 -10.76 -6.44
C GLY A 191 -12.71 -10.20 -7.76
N SER A 192 -13.11 -9.00 -8.20
CA SER A 192 -12.71 -8.51 -9.54
C SER A 192 -11.23 -8.12 -9.59
N ASP A 193 -10.72 -7.47 -8.55
CA ASP A 193 -9.38 -6.86 -8.62
C ASP A 193 -8.29 -7.89 -8.29
N GLU A 194 -8.58 -8.79 -7.35
CA GLU A 194 -7.68 -9.90 -7.01
C GLU A 194 -7.56 -10.89 -8.17
N THR A 195 -8.66 -11.18 -8.89
CA THR A 195 -8.61 -12.05 -10.08
C THR A 195 -7.86 -11.42 -11.26
N LEU A 196 -7.94 -10.08 -11.43
CA LEU A 196 -7.18 -9.37 -12.44
C LEU A 196 -5.68 -9.41 -12.15
N SER A 197 -5.28 -9.09 -10.92
CA SER A 197 -3.88 -9.14 -10.49
C SER A 197 -3.28 -10.53 -10.70
N GLN A 198 -4.01 -11.58 -10.33
CA GLN A 198 -3.54 -12.96 -10.50
C GLN A 198 -3.47 -13.39 -11.96
N THR A 199 -4.44 -12.96 -12.79
CA THR A 199 -4.43 -13.22 -14.24
C THR A 199 -3.22 -12.56 -14.91
N ILE A 200 -2.93 -11.30 -14.56
CA ILE A 200 -1.79 -10.56 -15.11
C ILE A 200 -0.49 -11.19 -14.64
N SER A 201 -0.40 -11.57 -13.37
CA SER A 201 0.77 -12.25 -12.81
C SER A 201 1.09 -13.53 -13.57
N CYS A 202 0.09 -14.37 -13.82
CA CYS A 202 0.25 -15.62 -14.59
C CYS A 202 0.75 -15.38 -16.02
N ARG A 203 0.21 -14.35 -16.71
CA ARG A 203 0.63 -13.98 -18.08
C ARG A 203 2.06 -13.45 -18.12
N ILE A 204 2.45 -12.60 -17.17
CA ILE A 204 3.80 -12.05 -17.07
C ILE A 204 4.80 -13.18 -16.81
N THR A 205 4.48 -14.09 -15.87
CA THR A 205 5.34 -15.24 -15.58
C THR A 205 5.56 -16.10 -16.83
N SER A 206 4.47 -16.48 -17.51
CA SER A 206 4.54 -17.28 -18.74
C SER A 206 5.37 -16.59 -19.84
N PHE A 207 5.19 -15.28 -20.02
CA PHE A 207 5.92 -14.49 -21.01
C PHE A 207 7.43 -14.40 -20.70
N LEU A 208 7.80 -14.24 -19.43
CA LEU A 208 9.20 -14.16 -19.03
C LEU A 208 9.90 -15.52 -19.07
N GLU A 209 9.19 -16.60 -18.74
CA GLU A 209 9.68 -17.98 -18.90
C GLU A 209 10.00 -18.30 -20.36
N GLU A 210 9.14 -17.89 -21.31
CA GLU A 210 9.40 -18.03 -22.75
C GLU A 210 10.68 -17.29 -23.20
N LYS A 211 11.05 -16.20 -22.52
CA LYS A 211 12.28 -15.44 -22.76
C LYS A 211 13.52 -16.01 -22.04
N GLY A 212 13.36 -17.09 -21.28
CA GLY A 212 14.43 -17.77 -20.56
C GLY A 212 14.70 -17.24 -19.15
N TYR A 213 13.79 -16.45 -18.58
CA TYR A 213 13.87 -16.03 -17.18
C TYR A 213 13.21 -17.06 -16.26
N HIS A 214 13.68 -17.15 -15.01
CA HIS A 214 13.20 -18.04 -13.95
C HIS A 214 13.17 -17.29 -12.61
N ASP A 215 12.59 -17.87 -11.55
CA ASP A 215 12.44 -17.25 -10.22
C ASP A 215 11.84 -15.83 -10.29
N ILE A 216 10.72 -15.69 -11.00
CA ILE A 216 10.07 -14.41 -11.29
C ILE A 216 9.28 -13.93 -10.06
N GLN A 217 9.58 -12.72 -9.60
CA GLN A 217 8.88 -12.02 -8.53
C GLN A 217 8.33 -10.68 -9.03
N ILE A 218 7.04 -10.46 -8.85
CA ILE A 218 6.39 -9.19 -9.16
C ILE A 218 6.55 -8.27 -7.95
N VAL A 219 7.19 -7.13 -8.16
CA VAL A 219 7.49 -6.14 -7.10
C VAL A 219 6.39 -5.07 -7.02
N THR A 220 5.67 -4.84 -8.11
CA THR A 220 4.51 -3.94 -8.11
C THR A 220 3.43 -4.48 -7.15
N PRO A 221 2.95 -3.67 -6.19
CA PRO A 221 1.89 -4.07 -5.28
C PRO A 221 0.61 -4.42 -6.06
N PRO A 222 -0.16 -5.43 -5.64
CA PRO A 222 -1.40 -5.81 -6.31
C PRO A 222 -2.44 -4.68 -6.29
N GLU A 223 -2.39 -3.78 -5.31
CA GLU A 223 -3.31 -2.63 -5.20
C GLU A 223 -3.05 -1.56 -6.27
N GLU A 224 -1.87 -1.54 -6.89
CA GLU A 224 -1.54 -0.63 -8.00
C GLU A 224 -2.00 -1.18 -9.36
N ILE A 225 -2.42 -2.45 -9.43
CA ILE A 225 -2.85 -3.12 -10.66
C ILE A 225 -4.37 -2.94 -10.81
N ASP A 226 -4.79 -1.73 -11.19
CA ASP A 226 -6.20 -1.42 -11.46
C ASP A 226 -6.58 -1.66 -12.94
N ALA A 227 -7.87 -1.55 -13.25
CA ALA A 227 -8.38 -1.72 -14.62
C ALA A 227 -7.74 -0.74 -15.63
N ALA A 228 -7.37 0.47 -15.21
CA ALA A 228 -6.72 1.44 -16.08
C ALA A 228 -5.27 1.02 -16.41
N PHE A 229 -4.57 0.48 -15.43
CA PHE A 229 -3.22 -0.06 -15.54
C PHE A 229 -3.14 -1.23 -16.52
N VAL A 230 -4.19 -2.07 -16.61
CA VAL A 230 -4.26 -3.17 -17.58
C VAL A 230 -4.10 -2.65 -19.02
N HIS A 231 -4.60 -1.45 -19.34
CA HIS A 231 -4.59 -0.95 -20.72
C HIS A 231 -3.20 -0.51 -21.18
N SER A 232 -2.43 0.16 -20.32
CA SER A 232 -1.12 0.74 -20.70
C SER A 232 -0.12 0.91 -19.54
N GLY A 233 -0.12 0.00 -18.57
CA GLY A 233 0.73 0.05 -17.38
C GLY A 233 2.12 -0.57 -17.54
N GLN A 234 2.97 -0.36 -16.54
CA GLN A 234 4.30 -0.98 -16.43
C GLN A 234 4.43 -1.71 -15.10
N VAL A 235 4.65 -3.03 -15.14
CA VAL A 235 4.86 -3.85 -13.94
C VAL A 235 6.35 -3.96 -13.65
N ILE A 236 6.74 -3.69 -12.41
CA ILE A 236 8.11 -3.88 -11.93
C ILE A 236 8.27 -5.34 -11.54
N VAL A 237 9.29 -5.99 -12.10
CA VAL A 237 9.60 -7.40 -11.83
C VAL A 237 11.08 -7.59 -11.52
N GLU A 238 11.33 -8.60 -10.72
CA GLU A 238 12.65 -9.19 -10.50
C GLU A 238 12.61 -10.63 -11.02
N ALA A 239 13.64 -11.02 -11.77
CA ALA A 239 13.73 -12.37 -12.33
C ALA A 239 15.19 -12.78 -12.47
N ARG A 240 15.48 -14.08 -12.49
CA ARG A 240 16.82 -14.62 -12.73
C ARG A 240 16.97 -15.11 -14.17
N ARG A 241 18.17 -14.94 -14.73
CA ARG A 241 18.58 -15.54 -16.00
C ARG A 241 20.06 -15.87 -15.93
N ASP A 242 20.43 -17.09 -16.29
CA ASP A 242 21.80 -17.59 -16.21
C ASP A 242 22.44 -17.38 -14.81
N GLY A 243 21.64 -17.51 -13.76
CA GLY A 243 22.06 -17.31 -12.35
C GLY A 243 22.18 -15.84 -11.89
N VAL A 244 22.05 -14.86 -12.79
CA VAL A 244 22.12 -13.42 -12.47
C VAL A 244 20.72 -12.88 -12.20
N ILE A 245 20.57 -12.03 -11.18
CA ILE A 245 19.32 -11.33 -10.90
C ILE A 245 19.19 -10.13 -11.86
N HIS A 246 18.06 -10.04 -12.52
CA HIS A 246 17.64 -8.92 -13.33
C HIS A 246 16.45 -8.21 -12.69
N LYS A 247 16.48 -6.88 -12.70
CA LYS A 247 15.38 -6.04 -12.26
C LYS A 247 14.99 -5.08 -13.37
N GLY A 248 13.69 -4.82 -13.51
CA GLY A 248 13.22 -3.86 -14.48
C GLY A 248 11.72 -3.87 -14.64
N ARG A 249 11.25 -3.58 -15.86
CA ARG A 249 9.85 -3.30 -16.13
C ARG A 249 9.32 -4.12 -17.30
N VAL A 250 8.08 -4.57 -17.17
CA VAL A 250 7.30 -5.20 -18.24
C VAL A 250 6.17 -4.25 -18.61
N SER A 251 6.15 -3.80 -19.85
CA SER A 251 5.07 -2.95 -20.37
C SER A 251 3.89 -3.80 -20.81
N LEU A 252 2.70 -3.44 -20.35
CA LEU A 252 1.44 -4.07 -20.71
C LEU A 252 0.73 -3.24 -21.79
N GLN A 253 0.11 -3.91 -22.75
CA GLN A 253 -0.87 -3.32 -23.67
C GLN A 253 -2.12 -4.19 -23.65
N ASN A 254 -3.25 -3.62 -23.22
CA ASN A 254 -4.53 -4.33 -23.11
C ASN A 254 -4.42 -5.67 -22.35
N GLY A 255 -3.70 -5.68 -21.23
CA GLY A 255 -3.51 -6.83 -20.35
C GLY A 255 -2.60 -7.91 -20.92
N THR A 256 -1.86 -7.61 -21.98
CA THR A 256 -0.89 -8.50 -22.61
C THR A 256 0.51 -7.91 -22.49
N PRO A 257 1.53 -8.67 -22.06
CA PRO A 257 2.91 -8.20 -22.06
C PRO A 257 3.38 -7.86 -23.48
N ALA A 258 3.79 -6.61 -23.71
CA ALA A 258 4.20 -6.12 -25.02
C ALA A 258 5.72 -5.94 -25.14
N ALA A 259 6.36 -5.45 -24.08
CA ALA A 259 7.80 -5.20 -24.06
C ALA A 259 8.39 -5.47 -22.67
N VAL A 260 9.66 -5.85 -22.63
CA VAL A 260 10.40 -6.15 -21.39
C VAL A 260 11.73 -5.42 -21.39
N GLU A 261 11.99 -4.66 -20.34
CA GLU A 261 13.22 -3.93 -20.10
C GLU A 261 13.81 -4.40 -18.76
N LEU A 262 14.62 -5.45 -18.79
CA LEU A 262 15.28 -6.02 -17.62
C LEU A 262 16.78 -5.77 -17.67
N ARG A 263 17.33 -5.18 -16.61
CA ARG A 263 18.76 -4.94 -16.46
C ARG A 263 19.34 -5.81 -15.34
N PRO A 264 20.55 -6.36 -15.50
CA PRO A 264 21.18 -7.11 -14.43
C PRO A 264 21.44 -6.17 -13.25
N SER A 265 21.13 -6.62 -12.02
CA SER A 265 21.20 -5.81 -10.80
C SER A 265 22.60 -5.25 -10.52
N HIS A 266 23.65 -5.86 -11.09
CA HIS A 266 25.03 -5.44 -10.95
C HIS A 266 25.49 -4.40 -11.98
N SER A 267 24.65 -3.97 -12.95
CA SER A 267 25.04 -3.00 -13.98
C SER A 267 25.05 -1.53 -13.51
N ILE A 268 24.91 -1.26 -12.21
CA ILE A 268 24.90 0.10 -11.65
C ILE A 268 26.32 0.67 -11.49
N PHE A 269 27.36 -0.15 -11.59
CA PHE A 269 28.75 0.32 -11.59
C PHE A 269 29.29 0.34 -13.03
N PRO A 270 29.42 1.54 -13.65
CA PRO A 270 30.06 1.69 -14.95
C PRO A 270 31.56 1.37 -14.92
#